data_AF-A0A5S4EX92-F1
#
_entry.id   AF-A0A5S4EX92-F1
#
_cell.length_a   1.000
_cell.length_b   1.000
_cell.length_c   1.000
_cell.angle_alpha   90.00
_cell.angle_beta   90.00
_cell.angle_gamma   90.00
#
_symmetry.space_group_name_H-M   'P 1'
#
loop_
_entity.id
_entity.type
_entity.pdbx_description
1 polymer ?
#
loop_
_entity_poly.entity_id
_entity_poly.type
_entity_poly.pdbx_seq_one_letter_code
_entity_poly.pdbx_strand_id
1 'polypeptide(L)'
;MAGLIGAELGGRPSFVPGGVDEEDPLVDASVKYDMTATNLVFRRSESAGDWVTGVAYHLRLGGFLPAGGHWEDGETLAETALRETVEELGCRTLIIPGLSSMPAPA
;
A
#
# COMPACT_ATOMS: atom_id res chain seq x y z
N MET A 1 18.78 -20.05 -25.41
CA MET A 1 18.06 -19.18 -26.36
C MET A 1 16.73 -18.81 -25.71
N ALA A 2 16.30 -17.54 -25.85
CA ALA A 2 15.25 -16.82 -25.09
C ALA A 2 15.70 -16.43 -23.66
N GLY A 3 15.84 -15.17 -23.26
CA GLY A 3 15.44 -13.89 -23.86
C GLY A 3 14.95 -12.99 -22.72
N LEU A 4 15.89 -12.37 -21.99
CA LEU A 4 15.59 -11.41 -20.91
C LEU A 4 15.24 -10.07 -21.56
N ILE A 5 13.99 -9.63 -21.45
CA ILE A 5 13.63 -8.24 -21.80
C ILE A 5 14.01 -7.38 -20.61
N GLY A 6 15.18 -6.75 -20.70
CA GLY A 6 15.54 -5.64 -19.84
C GLY A 6 14.74 -4.41 -20.27
N ALA A 7 13.75 -4.03 -19.46
CA ALA A 7 13.26 -2.67 -19.50
C ALA A 7 14.26 -1.84 -18.69
N GLU A 8 15.01 -0.98 -19.38
CA GLU A 8 15.79 0.07 -18.74
C GLU A 8 14.84 0.91 -17.90
N LEU A 9 14.93 0.77 -16.58
CA LEU A 9 14.27 1.67 -15.66
C LEU A 9 14.96 3.02 -15.83
N GLY A 10 14.29 3.90 -16.58
CA GLY A 10 14.59 5.32 -16.66
C GLY A 10 14.82 5.89 -15.26
N GLY A 11 15.75 6.84 -15.19
CA GLY A 11 16.35 7.36 -13.96
C GLY A 11 15.36 7.55 -12.82
N ARG A 12 15.78 7.15 -11.62
CA ARG A 12 15.06 7.43 -10.39
C ARG A 12 14.82 8.95 -10.30
N PRO A 13 13.58 9.44 -10.20
CA PRO A 13 13.38 10.85 -9.88
C PRO A 13 13.96 11.08 -8.49
N SER A 14 14.97 11.94 -8.40
CA SER A 14 15.45 12.47 -7.14
C SER A 14 14.38 13.41 -6.61
N PHE A 15 13.64 13.00 -5.60
CA PHE A 15 12.79 13.90 -4.84
C PHE A 15 13.67 14.97 -4.18
N VAL A 16 13.50 16.22 -4.58
CA VAL A 16 14.13 17.39 -3.96
C VAL A 16 13.02 18.16 -3.23
N PRO A 17 13.01 18.20 -1.89
CA PRO A 17 12.04 19.02 -1.17
C PRO A 17 12.34 20.50 -1.42
N GLY A 18 11.42 21.20 -2.08
CA GLY A 18 11.44 22.67 -2.16
C GLY A 18 11.86 23.29 -3.50
N GLY A 19 11.90 22.54 -4.61
CA GLY A 19 12.07 23.11 -5.94
C GLY A 19 11.13 22.42 -6.93
N VAL A 20 10.11 23.14 -7.39
CA VAL A 20 9.35 22.74 -8.57
C VAL A 20 10.24 23.03 -9.78
N ASP A 21 10.82 22.00 -10.39
CA ASP A 21 11.28 22.10 -11.78
C ASP A 21 10.00 22.25 -12.62
N GLU A 22 9.76 23.45 -13.15
CA GLU A 22 8.55 23.83 -13.90
C GLU A 22 8.37 23.08 -15.25
N GLU A 23 9.21 22.08 -15.55
CA GLU A 23 9.16 21.32 -16.82
C GLU A 23 9.02 19.79 -16.62
N ASP A 24 8.35 19.31 -15.57
CA ASP A 24 7.83 17.93 -15.57
C ASP A 24 6.40 17.91 -16.18
N PRO A 25 6.23 17.42 -17.42
CA PRO A 25 4.92 17.41 -18.11
C PRO A 25 3.88 16.49 -17.47
N LEU A 26 4.22 15.78 -16.38
CA LEU A 26 3.29 14.93 -15.62
C LEU A 26 2.65 15.63 -14.41
N VAL A 27 3.06 16.86 -14.07
CA VAL A 27 2.48 17.59 -12.93
C VAL A 27 1.31 18.45 -13.42
N ASP A 28 0.21 17.80 -13.76
CA ASP A 28 -1.09 18.47 -13.88
C ASP A 28 -1.56 18.84 -12.47
N ALA A 29 -1.71 20.15 -12.20
CA ALA A 29 -2.17 20.68 -10.92
C ALA A 29 -3.58 20.21 -10.49
N SER A 30 -4.31 19.50 -11.36
CA SER A 30 -5.57 18.83 -11.04
C SER A 30 -5.41 17.43 -10.42
N VAL A 31 -4.20 16.86 -10.42
CA VAL A 31 -3.92 15.54 -9.84
C VAL A 31 -3.67 15.66 -8.35
N LYS A 32 -4.56 15.07 -7.55
CA LYS A 32 -4.37 14.92 -6.10
C LYS A 32 -3.64 13.61 -5.81
N TYR A 33 -2.53 13.69 -5.09
CA TYR A 33 -1.85 12.54 -4.50
C TYR A 33 -2.38 12.35 -3.08
N ASP A 34 -2.82 11.13 -2.76
CA ASP A 34 -3.16 10.70 -1.40
C ASP A 34 -2.31 9.48 -1.05
N MET A 35 -1.80 9.45 0.18
CA MET A 35 -1.07 8.31 0.70
C MET A 35 -2.03 7.32 1.33
N THR A 36 -1.88 6.05 0.97
CA THR A 36 -2.68 4.95 1.51
C THR A 36 -1.78 3.79 1.92
N ALA A 37 -2.20 3.05 2.94
CA ALA A 37 -1.55 1.81 3.34
C ALA A 37 -2.53 0.63 3.25
N THR A 38 -2.05 -0.52 2.80
CA THR A 38 -2.84 -1.74 2.61
C THR A 38 -2.10 -2.94 3.18
N ASN A 39 -2.82 -3.83 3.89
CA ASN A 39 -2.28 -5.05 4.47
C ASN A 39 -2.91 -6.30 3.84
N LEU A 40 -2.06 -7.29 3.55
CA LEU A 40 -2.51 -8.65 3.26
C LEU A 40 -2.51 -9.46 4.55
N VAL A 41 -3.70 -9.71 5.09
CA VAL A 41 -3.88 -10.50 6.32
C VAL A 41 -4.01 -11.96 5.96
N PHE A 42 -3.21 -12.83 6.60
CA PHE A 42 -3.28 -14.27 6.42
C PHE A 42 -3.59 -14.97 7.74
N ARG A 43 -4.46 -15.98 7.70
CA ARG A 43 -4.62 -16.93 8.80
C ARG A 43 -4.64 -18.35 8.27
N ARG A 44 -4.22 -19.30 9.10
CA ARG A 44 -4.44 -20.72 8.80
C ARG A 44 -5.88 -21.08 9.17
N SER A 45 -6.61 -21.68 8.24
CA SER A 45 -7.93 -22.24 8.48
C SER A 45 -7.80 -23.50 9.34
N GLU A 46 -8.46 -23.51 10.51
CA GLU A 46 -8.44 -24.67 11.40
C GLU A 46 -9.16 -25.89 10.80
N SER A 47 -10.22 -25.66 10.02
CA SER A 47 -11.05 -26.73 9.46
C SER A 47 -10.46 -27.35 8.19
N ALA A 48 -9.74 -26.57 7.38
CA ALA A 48 -9.22 -27.00 6.09
C ALA A 48 -7.69 -27.19 6.10
N GLY A 49 -6.98 -26.60 7.06
CA GLY A 49 -5.51 -26.58 7.09
C GLY A 49 -4.86 -25.57 6.12
N ASP A 50 -5.65 -24.98 5.21
CA ASP A 50 -5.22 -24.03 4.19
C ASP A 50 -5.00 -22.62 4.72
N TRP A 51 -4.19 -21.83 4.01
CA TRP A 51 -4.07 -20.39 4.25
C TRP A 51 -5.23 -19.66 3.61
N VAL A 52 -5.84 -18.75 4.37
CA VAL A 52 -6.88 -17.85 3.86
C VAL A 52 -6.46 -16.41 4.07
N THR A 53 -6.94 -15.52 3.21
CA THR A 53 -6.70 -14.09 3.31
C THR A 53 -7.94 -13.34 3.80
N GLY A 54 -7.73 -12.31 4.63
CA GLY A 54 -8.78 -11.42 5.10
C GLY A 54 -9.09 -10.35 4.06
N VAL A 55 -10.36 -10.25 3.67
CA VAL A 55 -10.86 -9.21 2.75
C VAL A 55 -12.18 -8.66 3.26
N ALA A 56 -12.42 -7.37 3.02
CA ALA A 56 -13.68 -6.70 3.29
C ALA A 56 -14.42 -6.41 1.98
N TYR A 57 -15.75 -6.45 2.00
CA TYR A 57 -16.55 -6.09 0.81
C TYR A 57 -16.71 -4.58 0.74
N HIS A 58 -16.12 -3.95 -0.27
CA HIS A 58 -16.15 -2.51 -0.46
C HIS A 58 -17.39 -2.08 -1.26
N LEU A 59 -18.39 -1.51 -0.57
CA LEU A 59 -19.71 -1.20 -1.14
C LEU A 59 -19.67 -0.33 -2.40
N ARG A 60 -18.80 0.70 -2.43
CA ARG A 60 -18.73 1.63 -3.58
C ARG A 60 -18.08 0.99 -4.81
N LEU A 61 -17.17 0.03 -4.61
CA LEU A 61 -16.44 -0.63 -5.70
C LEU A 61 -17.07 -1.98 -6.08
N GLY A 62 -17.99 -2.49 -5.26
CA GLY A 62 -18.73 -3.72 -5.54
C GLY A 62 -17.88 -4.99 -5.47
N GLY A 63 -16.76 -4.99 -4.72
CA GLY A 63 -15.80 -6.10 -4.70
C GLY A 63 -15.13 -6.30 -3.35
N PHE A 64 -14.44 -7.43 -3.20
CA PHE A 64 -13.64 -7.74 -2.03
C PHE A 64 -12.24 -7.16 -2.18
N LEU A 65 -11.79 -6.42 -1.17
CA LEU A 65 -10.48 -5.79 -1.13
C LEU A 65 -9.75 -6.16 0.17
N PRO A 66 -8.41 -6.21 0.14
CA PRO A 66 -7.61 -6.25 1.36
C PRO A 66 -7.86 -5.00 2.20
N ALA A 67 -7.64 -5.12 3.51
CA ALA A 67 -7.83 -4.01 4.41
C ALA A 67 -6.84 -2.89 4.13
N GLY A 68 -7.33 -1.66 4.08
CA GLY A 68 -6.46 -0.51 3.86
C GLY A 68 -7.23 0.79 3.68
N GLY A 69 -6.50 1.89 3.86
CA GLY A 69 -7.10 3.21 3.86
C GLY A 69 -6.07 4.32 3.86
N HIS A 70 -6.55 5.52 4.10
CA HIS A 70 -5.74 6.72 4.06
C HIS A 70 -4.82 6.79 5.27
N TRP A 71 -3.59 7.24 5.01
CA TRP A 71 -2.64 7.58 6.05
C TRP A 71 -3.12 8.82 6.82
N GLU A 72 -3.00 8.80 8.15
CA GLU A 72 -3.32 9.93 9.03
C GLU A 72 -2.07 10.59 9.61
N ASP A 73 -2.17 11.89 9.95
CA ASP A 73 -1.06 12.68 10.47
C ASP A 73 -0.46 12.06 11.74
N GLY A 74 0.83 11.75 11.67
CA GLY A 74 1.60 11.19 12.79
C GLY A 74 1.63 9.67 12.82
N GLU A 75 0.98 8.97 11.88
CA GLU A 75 1.13 7.53 11.72
C GLU A 75 2.39 7.18 10.92
N THR A 76 2.92 5.98 11.12
CA THR A 76 3.72 5.28 10.12
C THR A 76 2.81 4.49 9.18
N LEU A 77 3.27 4.15 7.97
CA LEU A 77 2.49 3.28 7.06
C LEU A 77 2.11 1.94 7.70
N ALA A 78 2.97 1.43 8.59
CA ALA A 78 2.72 0.22 9.35
C ALA A 78 1.57 0.40 10.36
N GLU A 79 1.53 1.54 11.05
CA GLU A 79 0.45 1.88 11.99
C GLU A 79 -0.87 2.08 11.26
N THR A 80 -0.88 2.84 10.15
CA THR A 80 -2.06 2.99 9.29
C THR A 80 -2.62 1.64 8.86
N ALA A 81 -1.77 0.76 8.32
CA ALA A 81 -2.22 -0.53 7.84
C ALA A 81 -2.75 -1.44 8.96
N LEU A 82 -2.22 -1.34 10.18
CA LEU A 82 -2.71 -2.06 11.36
C LEU A 82 -4.05 -1.49 11.86
N ARG A 83 -4.19 -0.16 11.90
CA ARG A 83 -5.44 0.52 12.27
C ARG A 83 -6.57 0.12 11.32
N GLU A 84 -6.35 0.26 10.02
CA GLU A 84 -7.32 -0.10 8.97
C GLU A 84 -7.70 -1.59 9.03
N THR A 85 -6.74 -2.47 9.36
CA THR A 85 -7.04 -3.90 9.56
C THR A 85 -8.02 -4.13 10.72
N VAL A 86 -7.89 -3.38 11.82
CA VAL A 86 -8.80 -3.46 12.95
C VAL A 86 -10.18 -2.91 12.58
N GLU A 87 -10.24 -1.78 11.86
CA GLU A 87 -11.49 -1.13 11.47
C GLU A 87 -12.29 -1.96 10.45
N GLU A 88 -11.65 -2.48 9.41
CA GLU A 88 -12.34 -3.14 8.31
C GLU A 88 -12.54 -4.65 8.53
N LEU A 89 -11.62 -5.33 9.22
CA LEU A 89 -11.68 -6.78 9.45
C LEU A 89 -11.98 -7.16 10.90
N GLY A 90 -11.99 -6.20 11.83
CA GLY A 90 -12.33 -6.44 13.23
C GLY A 90 -11.32 -7.30 13.99
N CYS A 91 -10.09 -7.42 13.49
CA CYS A 91 -9.07 -8.30 14.08
C CYS A 91 -7.73 -7.61 14.27
N ARG A 92 -6.96 -8.07 15.26
CA ARG A 92 -5.58 -7.64 15.49
C ARG A 92 -4.63 -8.56 14.74
N THR A 93 -3.61 -7.99 14.12
CA THR A 93 -2.61 -8.72 13.34
C THR A 93 -1.20 -8.38 13.82
N LEU A 94 -0.25 -9.26 13.50
CA LEU A 94 1.17 -9.02 13.67
C LEU A 94 1.77 -8.75 12.30
N ILE A 95 2.58 -7.70 12.18
CA ILE A 95 3.35 -7.44 10.97
C ILE A 95 4.52 -8.41 10.91
N ILE A 96 4.70 -9.05 9.77
CA ILE A 96 5.90 -9.83 9.48
C ILE A 96 6.99 -8.84 9.01
N PRO A 97 8.09 -8.65 9.77
CA PRO A 97 9.13 -7.70 9.41
C PRO A 97 9.76 -8.00 8.04
N GLY A 98 10.08 -6.96 7.28
CA GLY A 98 10.78 -7.06 5.98
C GLY A 98 9.91 -6.79 4.74
N LEU A 99 8.58 -6.94 4.83
CA LEU A 99 7.65 -6.52 3.78
C LEU A 99 7.13 -5.08 3.96
N SER A 100 7.26 -4.52 5.17
CA SER A 100 6.62 -3.26 5.58
C SER A 100 7.59 -2.18 6.06
N SER A 101 8.91 -2.34 5.87
CA SER A 101 9.94 -1.46 6.44
C SER A 101 10.32 -0.27 5.54
N MET A 102 9.45 0.11 4.60
CA MET A 102 9.67 1.30 3.78
C MET A 102 9.12 2.52 4.52
N PRO A 103 9.91 3.59 4.72
CA PRO A 103 9.40 4.83 5.29
C PRO A 103 8.29 5.40 4.40
N ALA A 104 7.32 6.07 5.03
CA ALA A 104 6.38 6.91 4.31
C ALA A 104 7.16 7.94 3.47
N PRO A 105 6.86 8.14 2.18
CA PRO A 105 7.38 9.31 1.47
C PRO A 105 7.02 10.59 2.23
N ALA A 106 7.97 11.53 2.26
CA ALA A 106 7.85 12.82 2.93
C ALA A 106 7.06 13.83 2.11
#